data_AF-A0A0D3KY18-F1
#
_entry.id   AF-A0A0D3KY18-F1
#
_cell.length_a   1.000
_cell.length_b   1.000
_cell.length_c   1.000
_cell.angle_alpha   90.00
_cell.angle_beta   90.00
_cell.angle_gamma   90.00
#
_symmetry.space_group_name_H-M   'P 1'
#
loop_
_entity.id
_entity.type
_entity.pdbx_description
1 polymer ?
#
loop_
_entity_poly.entity_id
_entity_poly.type
_entity_poly.pdbx_seq_one_letter_code
_entity_poly.pdbx_strand_id
1 'polypeptide(L)' 'NSGIRDSVVNQLLAKMDGVEQLDNVLVIGLTNRAELIDAALLRPGRLEVQVEVPRPDAQGR' A
#
# COMPACT_ATOMS: atom_id res chain seq x y z
N ASN A 1 17.67 10.07 12.34
CA ASN A 1 17.03 9.98 11.02
C ASN A 1 15.72 9.18 10.96
N SER A 2 15.18 8.57 12.03
CA SER A 2 13.87 7.86 11.93
C SER A 2 12.66 8.82 11.88
N GLY A 3 12.70 9.93 12.61
CA GLY A 3 11.53 10.83 12.72
C GLY A 3 11.02 11.46 11.42
N ILE A 4 11.84 11.56 10.38
CA ILE A 4 11.39 12.03 9.05
C ILE A 4 10.65 10.91 8.29
N ARG A 5 11.07 9.65 8.42
CA ARG A 5 10.36 8.52 7.78
C ARG A 5 8.99 8.32 8.41
N ASP A 6 8.95 8.34 9.75
CA ASP A 6 7.71 8.13 10.50
C ASP A 6 6.70 9.25 10.21
N SER A 7 7.16 10.49 10.03
CA SER A 7 6.29 11.62 9.69
C SER A 7 5.71 11.54 8.27
N VAL A 8 6.49 11.05 7.30
CA VAL A 8 6.01 10.86 5.92
C VAL A 8 4.97 9.73 5.84
N VAL A 9 5.18 8.62 6.57
CA VAL A 9 4.20 7.52 6.62
C VAL A 9 2.87 8.00 7.21
N ASN A 10 2.91 8.75 8.32
CA ASN A 10 1.71 9.29 8.94
C ASN A 10 0.95 10.26 8.02
N GLN A 11 1.66 11.08 7.23
CA GLN A 11 1.04 11.96 6.26
C GLN A 11 0.38 11.19 5.11
N LEU A 12 1.01 10.12 4.62
CA LEU A 12 0.41 9.24 3.61
C LEU A 12 -0.86 8.60 4.14
N LEU A 13 -0.84 8.06 5.37
CA LEU A 13 -2.00 7.46 6.02
C LEU A 13 -3.17 8.45 6.13
N ALA A 14 -2.91 9.68 6.58
CA ALA A 14 -3.94 10.71 6.69
C ALA A 14 -4.55 11.09 5.33
N LYS A 15 -3.80 10.97 4.24
CA LYS A 15 -4.32 11.19 2.89
C LYS A 15 -5.12 10.00 2.37
N MET A 16 -4.72 8.77 2.70
CA MET A 16 -5.47 7.57 2.33
C MET A 16 -6.87 7.54 2.97
N ASP A 17 -6.97 7.89 4.25
CA ASP A 17 -8.27 8.01 4.93
C ASP A 17 -9.16 9.11 4.28
N GLY A 18 -8.55 10.09 3.60
CA GLY A 18 -9.26 11.10 2.81
C GLY A 18 -9.60 10.66 1.38
N VAL A 19 -8.89 9.67 0.82
CA VAL A 19 -9.18 9.10 -0.50
C VAL A 19 -10.39 8.16 -0.45
N GLU A 20 -10.65 7.47 0.67
CA GLU A 20 -11.89 6.72 0.87
C GLU A 20 -13.15 7.59 0.71
N GLN A 21 -13.04 8.89 0.97
CA GLN A 21 -14.14 9.85 0.83
C GLN A 21 -14.36 10.31 -0.63
N LEU A 22 -13.49 9.89 -1.56
CA LEU A 22 -13.55 10.23 -2.97
C LEU A 22 -14.03 9.00 -3.76
N ASP A 23 -15.28 9.02 -4.23
CA ASP A 23 -15.95 7.87 -4.88
C ASP A 23 -15.27 7.34 -6.17
N ASN A 24 -14.25 8.01 -6.70
CA ASN A 24 -13.66 7.72 -8.02
C ASN A 24 -12.13 7.57 -8.01
N VAL A 25 -11.51 7.37 -6.84
CA VAL A 25 -10.05 7.23 -6.75
C VAL A 25 -9.68 5.84 -6.22
N LEU A 26 -8.86 5.12 -6.99
CA LEU A 26 -8.26 3.84 -6.59
C LEU A 26 -6.74 4.02 -6.40
N VAL A 27 -6.23 3.59 -5.25
CA VAL A 27 -4.79 3.60 -4.94
C VAL A 27 -4.23 2.20 -5.06
N ILE A 28 -3.17 2.03 -5.86
CA ILE A 28 -2.46 0.76 -6.03
C ILE A 28 -1.01 0.93 -5.58
N GLY A 29 -0.59 0.10 -4.63
CA GLY A 29 0.80 0.01 -4.17
C GLY A 29 1.50 -1.20 -4.78
N LEU A 30 2.77 -1.04 -5.18
CA LEU A 30 3.61 -2.14 -5.64
C LEU A 30 4.86 -2.24 -4.76
N THR A 31 5.21 -3.44 -4.33
CA THR A 31 6.43 -3.70 -3.57
C THR A 31 7.02 -5.06 -3.92
N ASN A 32 8.34 -5.16 -3.89
CA ASN A 32 9.06 -6.43 -3.95
C ASN A 32 9.38 -6.97 -2.54
N ARG A 33 9.00 -6.23 -1.49
CA ARG A 33 9.31 -6.50 -0.08
C ARG A 33 8.10 -6.18 0.79
N ALA A 34 7.09 -7.06 0.75
CA ALA A 34 5.84 -6.86 1.50
C ALA A 34 6.07 -6.86 3.02
N GLU A 35 7.08 -7.60 3.50
CA GLU A 35 7.41 -7.73 4.92
C GLU A 35 7.90 -6.44 5.57
N LEU A 36 8.30 -5.45 4.77
CA LEU A 36 8.76 -4.15 5.25
C LEU A 36 7.66 -3.09 5.32
N ILE A 37 6.45 -3.39 4.87
CA ILE A 37 5.34 -2.43 4.90
C ILE A 37 4.81 -2.30 6.33
N ASP A 38 4.56 -1.07 6.76
CA ASP A 38 3.90 -0.79 8.04
C ASP A 38 2.49 -1.40 8.05
N ALA A 39 2.19 -2.22 9.06
CA ALA A 39 0.90 -2.88 9.22
C ALA A 39 -0.29 -1.90 9.29
N ALA A 40 -0.06 -0.63 9.66
CA ALA A 40 -1.09 0.40 9.63
C ALA A 40 -1.60 0.71 8.21
N LEU A 41 -0.76 0.55 7.17
CA LEU A 41 -1.16 0.73 5.77
C LEU A 41 -2.03 -0.42 5.24
N LEU A 42 -1.94 -1.61 5.85
CA LEU A 42 -2.63 -2.83 5.40
C LEU A 42 -4.01 -3.03 6.05
N ARG A 43 -4.45 -2.10 6.87
CA ARG A 43 -5.76 -2.16 7.53
C ARG A 43 -6.90 -1.91 6.54
N PRO A 44 -8.12 -2.39 6.85
CA PRO A 44 -9.30 -2.11 6.02
C PRO A 44 -9.44 -0.62 5.71
N GLY A 45 -9.83 -0.33 4.47
CA GLY A 45 -9.95 1.05 3.98
C GLY A 45 -8.67 1.71 3.46
N ARG A 46 -7.53 1.02 3.53
CA ARG A 46 -6.24 1.50 3.01
C ARG A 46 -5.73 0.58 1.91
N LEU A 47 -4.56 -0.04 2.06
CA LEU A 47 -4.08 -1.11 1.18
C LEU A 47 -4.64 -2.45 1.64
N GLU A 48 -5.97 -2.55 1.67
CA GLU A 48 -6.68 -3.72 2.18
C GLU A 48 -6.49 -4.96 1.30
N VAL A 49 -6.61 -4.77 -0.03
CA VAL A 49 -6.49 -5.86 -1.00
C VAL A 49 -5.02 -6.12 -1.30
N GLN A 50 -4.59 -7.36 -1.05
CA GLN A 50 -3.24 -7.82 -1.32
C GLN A 50 -3.24 -8.85 -2.44
N VAL A 51 -2.48 -8.58 -3.50
CA VAL A 51 -2.35 -9.48 -4.67
C VAL A 51 -0.88 -9.83 -4.83
N GLU A 52 -0.56 -11.12 -4.71
CA GLU A 52 0.78 -11.62 -5.00
C GLU A 52 0.94 -11.84 -6.50
N VAL A 53 2.04 -11.31 -7.06
CA VAL A 53 2.40 -11.51 -8.46
C VAL A 53 3.51 -12.56 -8.52
N PRO A 54 3.19 -13.82 -8.85
CA PRO A 54 4.21 -14.87 -8.97
C PRO A 54 5.04 -14.65 -10.24
N ARG A 55 6.17 -15.37 -10.33
CA ARG A 55 6.91 -15.46 -11.59
C ARG A 55 6.04 -16.10 -12.67
N PRO A 56 6.21 -15.71 -13.95
CA PRO A 56 5.47 -16.34 -15.04
C PRO A 56 5.79 -17.83 -15.13
N ASP A 57 4.78 -18.61 -15.47
CA ASP A 57 4.92 -20.05 -15.71
C ASP A 57 5.47 -20.33 -17.13
N ALA A 58 5.36 -21.56 -17.61
CA ALA A 58 5.81 -21.90 -18.97
C ALA A 58 4.91 -21.34 -20.08
N GLN A 59 3.63 -21.07 -19.80
CA GLN A 59 2.68 -20.54 -20.77
C GLN A 59 2.75 -19.00 -20.85
N GLY A 60 3.07 -18.34 -19.75
CA GLY A 60 3.17 -16.89 -19.65
C GLY A 60 4.56 -16.29 -19.91
N ARG A 61 5.52 -17.07 -20.42
CA ARG A 61 6.89 -16.62 -20.74
C ARG A 61 7.02 -16.06 -22.16
#